data_AF-A0A972PV23-F1
#
_entry.id   AF-A0A972PV23-F1
#
_cell.length_a   1.000
_cell.length_b   1.000
_cell.length_c   1.000
_cell.angle_alpha   90.00
_cell.angle_beta   90.00
_cell.angle_gamma   90.00
#
_symmetry.space_group_name_H-M   'P 1'
#
loop_
_entity.id
_entity.type
_entity.pdbx_description
1 polymer ?
#
loop_
_entity_poly.entity_id
_entity_poly.type
_entity_poly.pdbx_seq_one_letter_code
_entity_poly.pdbx_strand_id
1 'polypeptide(L)'
;MDRLFLDANVLFSAAYGSPSLNRLWDLASNKKAILLTSAHAIEEARRNLEKKSHLDRLEHLINEVITVPEPVAEQTCPISLDRKDVPVFMAALSSKATHFITGDIRHFGKYFQKVIEGVLVCTPANYLNKQCS
;
A
#
# COMPACT_ATOMS: atom_id res chain seq x y z
N MET A 1 -14.01 9.78 -0.38
CA MET A 1 -13.82 8.34 -0.12
C MET A 1 -12.38 8.03 -0.38
N ASP A 2 -11.70 7.47 0.61
CA ASP A 2 -10.25 7.32 0.55
C ASP A 2 -9.85 6.15 -0.35
N ARG A 3 -8.84 6.38 -1.19
CA ARG A 3 -8.21 5.39 -2.06
C ARG A 3 -6.83 5.10 -1.49
N LEU A 4 -6.67 3.94 -0.88
CA LEU A 4 -5.49 3.54 -0.14
C LEU A 4 -4.64 2.64 -1.01
N PHE A 5 -3.50 3.12 -1.47
CA PHE A 5 -2.53 2.27 -2.13
C PHE A 5 -1.69 1.56 -1.08
N LEU A 6 -1.69 0.22 -1.11
CA LEU A 6 -0.98 -0.63 -0.17
C LEU A 6 0.35 -1.08 -0.76
N ASP A 7 1.43 -0.75 -0.07
CA ASP A 7 2.77 -1.23 -0.36
C ASP A 7 2.94 -2.72 0.00
N ALA A 8 3.96 -3.38 -0.56
CA ALA A 8 4.26 -4.80 -0.33
C ALA A 8 4.38 -5.12 1.16
N ASN A 9 5.01 -4.22 1.93
CA ASN A 9 5.17 -4.39 3.37
C ASN A 9 3.85 -4.42 4.14
N VAL A 10 2.82 -3.73 3.67
CA VAL A 10 1.50 -3.76 4.29
C VAL A 10 0.82 -5.07 3.97
N LEU A 11 0.90 -5.51 2.71
CA LEU A 11 0.32 -6.77 2.24
C LEU A 11 0.89 -7.97 2.99
N PHE A 12 2.22 -8.15 3.00
CA PHE A 12 2.81 -9.30 3.68
C PHE A 12 2.64 -9.21 5.21
N SER A 13 2.66 -8.01 5.80
CA SER A 13 2.42 -7.85 7.25
C SER A 13 0.98 -8.18 7.65
N ALA A 14 0.01 -7.87 6.78
CA ALA A 14 -1.38 -8.30 6.97
C ALA A 14 -1.52 -9.81 6.83
N ALA A 15 -0.79 -10.42 5.89
CA ALA A 15 -0.75 -11.87 5.70
C ALA A 15 -0.07 -12.61 6.87
N TYR A 16 0.91 -12.01 7.55
CA TYR A 16 1.44 -12.52 8.83
C TYR A 16 0.41 -12.50 9.97
N GLY A 17 -0.66 -11.74 9.81
CA GLY A 17 -1.78 -11.72 10.74
C GLY A 17 -1.78 -10.59 11.74
N SER A 18 -1.15 -9.46 11.42
CA SER A 18 -1.24 -8.25 12.23
C SER A 18 -2.71 -7.80 12.39
N PRO A 19 -3.30 -7.86 13.61
CA PRO A 19 -4.72 -7.53 13.81
C PRO A 19 -5.04 -6.07 13.49
N SER A 20 -4.07 -5.17 13.67
CA SER A 20 -4.25 -3.75 13.37
C SER A 20 -4.39 -3.49 11.86
N LEU A 21 -3.72 -4.28 11.02
CA LEU A 21 -3.79 -4.12 9.56
C LEU A 21 -5.09 -4.66 8.97
N ASN A 22 -5.70 -5.69 9.57
CA ASN A 22 -7.02 -6.18 9.15
C ASN A 22 -8.08 -5.07 9.14
N ARG A 23 -7.93 -4.04 9.98
CA ARG A 23 -8.83 -2.88 10.02
C ARG A 23 -8.87 -2.11 8.69
N LEU A 24 -7.83 -2.19 7.86
CA LEU A 24 -7.86 -1.60 6.52
C LEU A 24 -8.88 -2.31 5.62
N TRP A 25 -8.96 -3.64 5.71
CA TRP A 25 -9.98 -4.44 5.02
C TRP A 25 -11.37 -4.23 5.61
N ASP A 26 -11.49 -4.07 6.94
CA ASP A 26 -12.78 -3.71 7.55
C ASP A 26 -13.30 -2.37 7.01
N LEU A 27 -12.43 -1.36 6.83
CA LEU A 27 -12.82 -0.08 6.23
C LEU A 27 -13.27 -0.24 4.78
N ALA A 28 -12.62 -1.12 4.02
CA ALA A 28 -12.98 -1.41 2.64
C ALA A 28 -14.34 -2.13 2.54
N SER A 29 -14.54 -3.17 3.35
CA SER A 29 -15.80 -3.91 3.47
C SER A 29 -16.97 -2.99 3.87
N ASN A 30 -16.72 -2.00 4.72
CA ASN A 30 -17.70 -0.98 5.11
C ASN A 30 -17.80 0.20 4.13
N LYS A 31 -17.21 0.10 2.92
CA LYS A 31 -17.21 1.13 1.87
C LYS A 31 -16.69 2.50 2.32
N LYS A 32 -15.86 2.55 3.36
CA LYS A 32 -15.21 3.77 3.85
C LYS A 32 -13.92 4.07 3.07
N ALA A 33 -13.28 3.03 2.55
CA ALA A 33 -12.08 3.13 1.75
C ALA A 33 -12.11 2.16 0.55
N ILE A 34 -11.24 2.39 -0.42
CA ILE A 34 -10.92 1.49 -1.52
C ILE A 34 -9.46 1.10 -1.38
N LEU A 35 -9.17 -0.21 -1.38
CA LEU A 35 -7.79 -0.70 -1.36
C LEU A 35 -7.29 -0.87 -2.79
N LEU A 36 -6.09 -0.35 -3.05
CA LEU A 36 -5.38 -0.43 -4.32
C LEU A 36 -4.00 -1.05 -4.09
N THR A 37 -3.45 -1.75 -5.07
CA THR A 37 -2.04 -2.15 -5.06
C THR A 37 -1.54 -2.43 -6.49
N SER A 38 -0.25 -2.66 -6.68
CA SER A 38 0.33 -3.03 -8.00
C SER A 38 0.68 -4.50 -8.06
N ALA A 39 0.81 -5.04 -9.27
CA ALA A 39 1.32 -6.40 -9.48
C ALA A 39 2.73 -6.56 -8.88
N HIS A 40 3.61 -5.57 -9.04
CA HIS A 40 4.93 -5.55 -8.39
C HIS A 40 4.85 -5.75 -6.88
N ALA A 41 4.01 -4.97 -6.20
CA ALA A 41 3.87 -5.03 -4.74
C ALA A 41 3.31 -6.39 -4.27
N ILE A 42 2.39 -6.99 -5.04
CA ILE A 42 1.88 -8.34 -4.75
C ILE A 42 3.00 -9.38 -4.88
N GLU A 43 3.79 -9.33 -5.96
CA GLU A 43 4.91 -10.26 -6.15
C GLU A 43 5.98 -10.10 -5.07
N GLU A 44 6.29 -8.88 -4.66
CA GLU A 44 7.17 -8.62 -3.53
C GLU A 44 6.60 -9.16 -2.22
N ALA A 45 5.30 -8.99 -1.97
CA ALA A 45 4.65 -9.56 -0.81
C ALA A 45 4.75 -11.09 -0.81
N ARG A 46 4.48 -11.75 -1.94
CA ARG A 46 4.63 -13.21 -2.10
C ARG A 46 6.07 -13.67 -1.81
N ARG A 47 7.07 -12.97 -2.36
CA ARG A 47 8.49 -13.30 -2.14
C ARG A 47 8.92 -13.18 -0.67
N ASN A 48 8.33 -12.27 0.09
CA ASN A 48 8.64 -12.08 1.51
C ASN A 48 7.95 -13.10 2.42
N LEU A 49 7.00 -13.89 1.92
CA LEU A 49 6.27 -14.88 2.71
C LEU A 49 6.86 -16.29 2.49
N GLU A 50 7.36 -16.89 3.57
CA GLU A 50 7.96 -18.23 3.51
C GLU A 50 6.94 -19.35 3.74
N LYS A 51 5.91 -19.11 4.57
CA LYS A 51 4.94 -20.14 4.96
C LYS A 51 3.76 -20.16 4.00
N LYS A 52 3.38 -21.37 3.56
CA LYS A 52 2.19 -21.59 2.73
C LYS A 52 0.91 -20.97 3.34
N SER A 53 0.72 -21.10 4.64
CA SER A 53 -0.44 -20.51 5.32
C SER A 53 -0.52 -18.98 5.22
N HIS A 54 0.62 -18.29 5.15
CA HIS A 54 0.63 -16.85 4.94
C HIS A 54 0.39 -16.49 3.48
N LEU A 55 0.91 -17.28 2.54
CA LEU A 55 0.62 -17.12 1.11
C LEU A 55 -0.88 -17.30 0.84
N ASP A 56 -1.50 -18.36 1.35
CA ASP A 56 -2.94 -18.60 1.22
C ASP A 56 -3.76 -17.43 1.77
N ARG A 57 -3.30 -16.85 2.89
CA ARG A 57 -3.93 -15.64 3.46
C ARG A 57 -3.71 -14.40 2.59
N LEU A 58 -2.53 -14.21 2.02
CA LEU A 58 -2.26 -13.13 1.08
C LEU A 58 -3.20 -13.22 -0.12
N GLU A 59 -3.35 -14.41 -0.72
CA GLU A 59 -4.27 -14.63 -1.84
C GLU A 59 -5.72 -14.28 -1.49
N HIS A 60 -6.16 -14.56 -0.26
CA HIS A 60 -7.47 -14.13 0.20
C HIS A 60 -7.58 -12.60 0.29
N LEU A 61 -6.59 -11.95 0.90
CA LEU A 61 -6.57 -10.49 1.10
C LEU A 61 -6.53 -9.73 -0.23
N ILE A 62 -5.78 -10.18 -1.22
CA ILE A 62 -5.66 -9.48 -2.52
C ILE A 62 -6.95 -9.55 -3.35
N ASN A 63 -7.84 -10.52 -3.11
CA ASN A 63 -9.14 -10.56 -3.80
C ASN A 63 -10.04 -9.36 -3.45
N GLU A 64 -9.78 -8.71 -2.32
CA GLU A 64 -10.48 -7.49 -1.88
C GLU A 64 -9.73 -6.20 -2.26
N VAL A 65 -8.58 -6.32 -2.93
CA VAL A 65 -7.73 -5.19 -3.32
C VAL A 65 -7.76 -5.04 -4.83
N ILE A 66 -7.95 -3.81 -5.32
CA ILE A 66 -7.92 -3.54 -6.76
C ILE A 66 -6.47 -3.45 -7.21
N THR A 67 -6.06 -4.39 -8.06
CA THR A 67 -4.77 -4.32 -8.74
C THR A 67 -4.80 -3.26 -9.83
N VAL A 68 -3.93 -2.26 -9.72
CA VAL A 68 -3.79 -1.18 -10.69
C VAL A 68 -2.58 -1.41 -11.59
N PRO A 69 -2.63 -0.94 -12.84
CA PRO A 69 -1.49 -1.05 -13.75
C PRO A 69 -0.31 -0.23 -13.24
N GLU A 70 0.88 -0.73 -13.56
CA GLU A 70 2.11 0.01 -13.32
C GLU A 70 2.25 1.17 -14.34
N PRO A 71 2.90 2.27 -13.93
CA PRO A 71 3.09 3.44 -14.76
C PRO A 71 4.03 3.12 -15.92
N VAL A 72 3.73 3.73 -17.07
CA VAL A 72 4.62 3.70 -18.25
C VAL A 72 5.95 4.41 -17.90
N ALA A 73 7.06 3.84 -18.35
CA ALA A 73 8.43 4.19 -17.96
C ALA A 73 8.87 5.65 -18.19
N GLU A 74 8.08 6.45 -18.91
CA GLU A 74 8.40 7.84 -19.25
C GLU A 74 8.07 8.83 -18.13
N GLN A 75 7.33 8.41 -17.09
CA GLN A 75 6.98 9.29 -15.98
C GLN A 75 8.14 9.46 -14.99
N THR A 76 8.50 10.71 -14.72
CA THR A 76 9.53 11.05 -13.72
C THR A 76 8.92 11.04 -12.31
N CYS A 77 9.60 10.40 -11.36
CA CYS A 77 9.18 10.42 -9.97
C CYS A 77 9.32 11.83 -9.37
N PRO A 78 8.26 12.41 -8.76
CA PRO A 78 8.31 13.75 -8.18
C PRO A 78 9.17 13.81 -6.91
N ILE A 79 9.62 12.67 -6.40
CA ILE A 79 10.47 12.56 -5.21
C ILE A 79 11.68 11.66 -5.45
N SER A 80 12.74 11.93 -4.68
CA SER A 80 13.97 11.12 -4.69
C SER A 80 13.78 9.85 -3.86
N LEU A 81 13.60 8.72 -4.57
CA LEU A 81 13.51 7.37 -4.05
C LEU A 81 14.60 6.48 -4.65
N ASP A 82 14.87 5.34 -4.01
CA ASP A 82 15.70 4.31 -4.61
C ASP A 82 15.01 3.73 -5.84
N ARG A 83 15.79 3.30 -6.84
CA ARG A 83 15.26 2.83 -8.14
C ARG A 83 14.21 1.73 -8.02
N LYS A 84 14.31 0.87 -7.00
CA LYS A 84 13.37 -0.22 -6.72
C LYS A 84 12.02 0.26 -6.18
N ASP A 85 11.98 1.42 -5.49
CA ASP A 85 10.77 1.92 -4.82
C ASP A 85 10.00 2.91 -5.71
N VAL A 86 10.63 3.38 -6.80
CA VAL A 86 9.99 4.28 -7.78
C VAL A 86 8.74 3.64 -8.42
N PRO A 87 8.77 2.40 -8.94
CA PRO A 87 7.60 1.80 -9.61
C PRO A 87 6.36 1.74 -8.72
N VAL A 88 6.51 1.31 -7.47
CA VAL A 88 5.39 1.15 -6.54
C VAL A 88 4.78 2.50 -6.15
N PHE A 89 5.61 3.53 -5.91
CA PHE A 89 5.11 4.86 -5.61
C PHE A 89 4.45 5.52 -6.82
N MET A 90 5.03 5.36 -8.00
CA MET A 90 4.46 5.89 -9.24
C MET A 90 3.13 5.22 -9.61
N ALA A 91 2.93 3.94 -9.28
CA ALA A 91 1.64 3.26 -9.41
C ALA A 91 0.56 3.87 -8.49
N ALA A 92 0.94 4.29 -7.28
CA ALA A 92 0.05 5.03 -6.38
C ALA A 92 -0.39 6.37 -6.96
N LEU A 93 0.56 7.14 -7.52
CA LEU A 93 0.25 8.40 -8.21
C LEU A 93 -0.68 8.18 -9.40
N SER A 94 -0.33 7.23 -10.27
CA SER A 94 -1.06 6.96 -11.52
C SER A 94 -2.48 6.43 -11.29
N SER A 95 -2.71 5.74 -10.18
CA SER A 95 -4.03 5.21 -9.80
C SER A 95 -4.93 6.23 -9.08
N LYS A 96 -4.45 7.48 -8.96
CA LYS A 96 -5.11 8.55 -8.21
C LYS A 96 -5.42 8.11 -6.79
N ALA A 97 -4.45 7.44 -6.15
CA ALA A 97 -4.55 7.14 -4.73
C ALA A 97 -4.66 8.45 -3.95
N THR A 98 -5.35 8.41 -2.83
CA THR A 98 -5.36 9.53 -1.87
C THR A 98 -4.27 9.36 -0.81
N HIS A 99 -3.91 8.10 -0.55
CA HIS A 99 -2.95 7.72 0.47
C HIS A 99 -2.04 6.63 -0.07
N PHE A 100 -0.74 6.76 0.19
CA PHE A 100 0.24 5.69 0.03
C PHE A 100 0.56 5.14 1.41
N ILE A 101 0.08 3.93 1.67
CA ILE A 101 0.21 3.26 2.96
C ILE A 101 1.44 2.37 2.92
N THR A 102 2.45 2.71 3.70
CA THR A 102 3.71 1.95 3.79
C THR A 102 4.27 1.94 5.21
N GLY A 103 4.85 0.82 5.62
CA GLY A 103 5.65 0.69 6.83
C GLY A 103 7.13 1.01 6.63
N ASP A 104 7.57 1.36 5.41
CA ASP A 104 8.98 1.54 5.09
C ASP A 104 9.51 2.92 5.52
N ILE A 105 9.97 2.98 6.76
CA ILE A 105 10.56 4.19 7.35
C ILE A 105 11.88 4.55 6.66
N ARG A 106 12.63 3.57 6.16
CA ARG A 106 13.97 3.79 5.60
C ARG A 106 13.90 4.58 4.31
N HIS A 107 13.04 4.19 3.38
CA HIS A 107 12.96 4.81 2.05
C HIS A 107 11.92 5.96 2.02
N PHE A 108 10.81 5.84 2.77
CA PHE A 108 9.72 6.82 2.74
C PHE A 108 9.62 7.71 3.99
N GLY A 109 10.43 7.49 5.04
CA GLY A 109 10.31 8.21 6.31
C GLY A 109 10.37 9.73 6.18
N LYS A 110 11.24 10.27 5.31
CA LYS A 110 11.32 11.72 5.02
C LYS A 110 10.08 12.31 4.34
N TYR A 111 9.21 11.45 3.82
CA TYR A 111 7.97 11.79 3.12
C TYR A 111 6.71 11.55 3.96
N PHE A 112 6.84 10.91 5.13
CA PHE A 112 5.68 10.64 5.99
C PHE A 112 4.93 11.91 6.38
N GLN A 113 3.61 11.82 6.32
CA GLN A 113 2.63 12.87 6.55
C GLN A 113 2.74 14.05 5.56
N LYS A 114 3.48 13.90 4.46
CA LYS A 114 3.52 14.85 3.35
C LYS A 114 2.60 14.39 2.23
N VAL A 115 1.98 15.37 1.56
CA VAL A 115 1.21 15.15 0.34
C VAL A 115 2.14 15.39 -0.85
N ILE A 116 2.23 14.41 -1.74
CA ILE A 116 3.02 14.46 -2.97
C ILE A 116 2.06 14.20 -4.12
N GLU A 117 1.89 15.17 -5.02
CA GLU A 117 0.97 15.07 -6.16
C GLU A 117 -0.45 14.57 -5.76
N GLY A 118 -0.95 15.06 -4.61
CA GLY A 118 -2.26 14.67 -4.07
C GLY A 118 -2.29 13.37 -3.27
N VAL A 119 -1.17 12.66 -3.13
CA VAL A 119 -1.06 11.41 -2.37
C VAL A 119 -0.40 11.65 -1.03
N LEU A 120 -1.12 11.39 0.07
CA LEU A 120 -0.56 11.44 1.42
C LEU A 120 0.24 10.18 1.72
N VAL A 121 1.54 10.31 1.99
CA VAL A 121 2.37 9.18 2.43
C VAL A 121 2.20 8.98 3.93
N CYS A 122 1.75 7.82 4.38
CA CYS A 122 1.60 7.56 5.81
C CYS A 122 1.72 6.08 6.18
N THR A 123 1.96 5.83 7.47
CA THR A 123 1.95 4.47 8.02
C THR A 123 0.51 3.99 8.23
N PRO A 124 0.27 2.66 8.25
CA PRO A 124 -1.04 2.11 8.59
C PRO A 124 -1.59 2.66 9.92
N ALA A 125 -0.73 2.77 10.95
CA ALA A 125 -1.11 3.29 12.26
C ALA A 125 -1.57 4.75 12.20
N ASN A 126 -0.84 5.61 11.48
CA ASN A 126 -1.20 7.02 11.34
C ASN A 126 -2.53 7.19 10.61
N TYR A 127 -2.78 6.40 9.56
CA TYR A 127 -4.06 6.42 8.86
C TYR A 127 -5.21 5.95 9.76
N LEU A 128 -5.07 4.79 10.39
CA LEU A 128 -6.13 4.18 11.21
C LEU A 128 -6.50 5.03 12.44
N ASN A 129 -5.53 5.69 13.07
CA ASN A 129 -5.79 6.56 14.21
C ASN A 129 -6.69 7.75 13.83
N LYS A 130 -6.51 8.33 12.63
CA LYS A 130 -7.36 9.42 12.12
C LYS A 130 -8.79 8.97 11.79
N GLN A 131 -8.99 7.69 11.49
CA GLN A 131 -10.32 7.13 11.19
C GLN A 131 -11.15 6.83 12.46
N CYS A 132 -10.51 6.88 13.63
CA CYS A 132 -11.16 6.70 14.94
C CYS A 132 -11.48 8.04 15.64
N SER A 133 -11.11 9.16 15.02
CA SER A 133 -11.34 10.53 15.50
C SER A 133 -12.67 11.05 14.97
#